data_AF-A0A9D8FCW9-F1
#
_entry.id   AF-A0A9D8FCW9-F1
#
_cell.length_a   1.000
_cell.length_b   1.000
_cell.length_c   1.000
_cell.angle_alpha   90.00
_cell.angle_beta   90.00
_cell.angle_gamma   90.00
#
_symmetry.space_group_name_H-M   'P 1'
#
loop_
_entity.id
_entity.type
_entity.pdbx_description
1 polymer ?
#
loop_
_entity_poly.entity_id
_entity_poly.type
_entity_poly.pdbx_seq_one_letter_code
_entity_poly.pdbx_strand_id
1 'polypeptide(L)'
;MGSLVIKLNGEIQSSNFHEWKNELIEQIDSTQLDLLTDHDFANAELNVKTFKIAEKTLKSAKQVAIKQASDIQELFEAIDQVTEQTRQARLTLERQIKKRKAELKEGIALEGVNTMLKELSQQSDDFNLTDNSFFLDKDMFLSRISGTRGVSGARKAVELLCLQLKDEVYKKAMRIRENSIILDTISIEYSSLFQDRSYLIALESHDLNKEIDHRIDTHVTNQKLINHKIMVKSLHPLGGSGSDNVPIKGEPSLDNLAIMGIIETESIITALVNSSKDEKIIRALMTCLRLLKDESKRLNGE
;
A
#
# COMPACT_ATOMS: atom_id res chain seq x y z
N MET A 1 -8.97 39.33 0.09
CA MET A 1 -7.82 40.21 -0.21
C MET A 1 -8.34 41.34 -1.07
N GLY A 2 -7.97 42.59 -0.78
CA GLY A 2 -8.28 43.72 -1.66
C GLY A 2 -7.52 43.60 -2.99
N SER A 3 -8.00 44.25 -4.04
CA SER A 3 -7.32 44.30 -5.34
C SER A 3 -6.00 45.06 -5.23
N LEU A 4 -4.89 44.46 -5.68
CA LEU A 4 -3.62 45.16 -5.82
C LEU A 4 -3.70 46.10 -7.03
N VAL A 5 -3.57 47.41 -6.79
CA VAL A 5 -3.55 48.44 -7.84
C VAL A 5 -2.20 49.14 -7.78
N ILE A 6 -1.43 49.00 -8.85
CA ILE A 6 -0.14 49.68 -9.03
C ILE A 6 -0.30 50.60 -10.25
N LYS A 7 -0.11 51.91 -10.06
CA LYS A 7 -0.08 52.91 -11.13
C LYS A 7 1.37 53.37 -11.29
N LEU A 8 1.93 53.18 -12.47
CA LEU A 8 3.32 53.51 -12.78
C LEU A 8 3.34 54.30 -14.10
N ASN A 9 4.09 55.41 -14.15
CA ASN A 9 4.29 56.18 -15.38
C ASN A 9 5.80 56.30 -15.67
N GLY A 10 6.30 55.41 -16.52
CA GLY A 10 7.69 55.37 -16.98
C GLY A 10 7.85 56.03 -18.34
N GLU A 11 7.42 57.30 -18.46
CA GLU A 11 7.51 58.06 -19.70
C GLU A 11 8.10 59.45 -19.44
N ILE A 12 8.84 59.97 -20.42
CA ILE A 12 9.26 61.38 -20.41
C ILE A 12 8.02 62.21 -20.79
N GLN A 13 7.25 62.64 -19.79
CA GLN A 13 5.97 63.35 -19.99
C GLN A 13 6.12 64.65 -20.80
N SER A 14 7.17 65.40 -20.51
CA SER A 14 7.55 66.60 -21.25
C SER A 14 9.02 66.85 -21.03
N SER A 15 9.76 67.14 -22.09
CA SER A 15 11.17 67.48 -22.00
C SER A 15 11.47 68.62 -22.95
N ASN A 16 11.70 69.80 -22.38
CA ASN A 16 12.30 70.92 -23.11
C ASN A 16 13.82 70.75 -23.25
N PHE A 17 14.38 69.59 -22.88
CA PHE A 17 15.82 69.35 -22.89
C PHE A 17 16.42 69.56 -24.28
N HIS A 18 15.68 69.27 -25.36
CA HIS A 18 16.21 69.46 -26.70
C HIS A 18 16.45 70.95 -27.03
N GLU A 19 15.45 71.80 -26.76
CA GLU A 19 15.52 73.24 -26.95
C GLU A 19 16.54 73.86 -25.99
N TRP A 20 16.46 73.51 -24.70
CA TRP A 20 17.37 73.99 -23.66
C TRP A 20 18.84 73.58 -23.90
N LYS A 21 19.07 72.38 -24.45
CA LYS A 21 20.42 71.93 -24.86
C LYS A 21 20.97 72.78 -26.00
N ASN A 22 20.14 73.08 -27.00
CA ASN A 22 20.57 73.86 -28.15
C ASN A 22 20.87 75.32 -27.74
N GLU A 23 20.01 75.94 -26.93
CA GLU A 23 20.24 77.29 -26.39
C GLU A 23 21.51 77.35 -25.53
N LEU A 24 21.76 76.33 -24.68
CA LEU A 24 22.97 76.29 -23.86
C LEU A 24 24.23 76.12 -24.71
N ILE A 25 24.19 75.32 -25.78
CA ILE A 25 25.32 75.16 -26.72
C ILE A 25 25.58 76.47 -27.46
N GLU A 26 24.55 77.16 -27.96
CA GLU A 26 24.68 78.47 -28.61
C GLU A 26 25.27 79.53 -27.65
N GLN A 27 24.86 79.50 -26.37
CA GLN A 27 25.41 80.38 -25.35
C GLN A 27 26.88 80.07 -25.01
N ILE A 28 27.27 78.79 -25.05
CA ILE A 28 28.68 78.37 -24.92
C ILE A 28 29.49 78.85 -26.13
N ASP A 29 28.99 78.63 -27.34
CA ASP A 29 29.69 78.95 -28.59
C ASP A 29 29.83 80.47 -28.83
N SER A 30 28.89 81.27 -28.31
CA SER A 30 28.94 82.74 -28.36
C SER A 30 29.77 83.39 -27.25
N THR A 31 30.36 82.60 -26.35
CA THR A 31 31.19 83.15 -25.26
C THR A 31 32.56 83.60 -25.78
N GLN A 32 32.86 84.89 -25.62
CA GLN A 32 34.15 85.48 -25.91
C GLN A 32 35.23 84.93 -24.95
N LEU A 33 36.28 84.30 -25.47
CA LEU A 33 37.38 83.73 -24.67
C LEU A 33 38.56 84.70 -24.52
N ASP A 34 38.71 85.66 -25.43
CA ASP A 34 39.71 86.71 -25.38
C ASP A 34 39.13 87.94 -24.64
N LEU A 35 39.51 88.11 -23.37
CA LEU A 35 39.02 89.14 -22.48
C LEU A 35 40.01 90.32 -22.43
N LEU A 36 39.61 91.48 -22.94
CA LEU A 36 40.50 92.65 -23.07
C LEU A 36 40.01 93.86 -22.27
N THR A 37 38.71 93.96 -22.00
CA THR A 37 38.09 95.09 -21.31
C THR A 37 37.36 94.65 -20.04
N ASP A 38 37.18 95.56 -19.07
CA ASP A 38 36.41 95.31 -17.84
C ASP A 38 34.99 94.81 -18.11
N HIS A 39 34.41 95.20 -19.25
CA HIS A 39 33.10 94.71 -19.71
C HIS A 39 33.15 93.23 -20.13
N ASP A 40 34.20 92.81 -20.82
CA ASP A 40 34.41 91.41 -21.21
C ASP A 40 34.56 90.52 -19.98
N PHE A 41 35.33 90.98 -18.97
CA PHE A 41 35.47 90.27 -17.70
C PHE A 41 34.15 90.14 -16.95
N ALA A 42 33.34 91.21 -16.89
CA ALA A 42 32.02 91.17 -16.24
C ALA A 42 31.06 90.19 -16.95
N ASN A 43 31.05 90.17 -18.28
CA ASN A 43 30.25 89.24 -19.08
C ASN A 43 30.72 87.79 -18.91
N ALA A 44 32.03 87.55 -18.91
CA ALA A 44 32.61 86.24 -18.67
C ALA A 44 32.28 85.70 -17.27
N GLU A 45 32.31 86.53 -16.22
CA GLU A 45 31.89 86.13 -14.87
C GLU A 45 30.40 85.73 -14.80
N LEU A 46 29.55 86.44 -15.54
CA LEU A 46 28.12 86.12 -15.63
C LEU A 46 27.89 84.81 -16.39
N ASN A 47 28.61 84.57 -17.48
CA ASN A 47 28.60 83.30 -18.21
C ASN A 47 29.08 82.15 -17.33
N VAL A 48 30.17 82.32 -16.58
CA VAL A 48 30.68 81.30 -15.64
C VAL A 48 29.64 80.94 -14.57
N LYS A 49 28.93 81.94 -14.01
CA LYS A 49 27.83 81.68 -13.05
C LYS A 49 26.68 80.92 -13.71
N THR A 50 26.31 81.32 -14.92
CA THR A 50 25.22 80.70 -15.69
C THR A 50 25.55 79.23 -16.04
N PHE A 51 26.77 78.96 -16.51
CA PHE A 51 27.22 77.60 -16.81
C PHE A 51 27.32 76.72 -15.57
N LYS A 52 27.76 77.26 -14.41
CA LYS A 52 27.74 76.52 -13.13
C LYS A 52 26.32 76.11 -12.71
N ILE A 53 25.34 76.99 -12.91
CA ILE A 53 23.92 76.70 -12.60
C ILE A 53 23.38 75.65 -13.58
N ALA A 54 23.67 75.80 -14.88
CA ALA A 54 23.29 74.84 -15.91
C ALA A 54 23.86 73.44 -15.63
N GLU A 55 25.15 73.34 -15.29
CA GLU A 55 25.83 72.09 -14.94
C GLU A 55 25.19 71.42 -13.72
N LYS A 56 24.91 72.18 -12.65
CA LYS A 56 24.24 71.66 -11.45
C LYS A 56 22.83 71.15 -11.77
N THR A 57 22.11 71.84 -12.65
CA THR A 57 20.75 71.48 -13.08
C THR A 57 20.76 70.18 -13.88
N LEU A 58 21.70 70.02 -14.82
CA LEU A 58 21.91 68.77 -15.58
C LEU A 58 22.23 67.58 -14.66
N LYS A 59 23.15 67.76 -13.70
CA LYS A 59 23.49 66.72 -12.72
C LYS A 59 22.29 66.32 -11.88
N SER A 60 21.51 67.30 -11.42
CA SER A 60 20.32 67.07 -10.59
C SER A 60 19.23 66.35 -11.39
N ALA A 61 18.93 66.78 -12.61
CA ALA A 61 17.95 66.14 -13.49
C ALA A 61 18.35 64.68 -13.82
N LYS A 62 19.63 64.44 -14.12
CA LYS A 62 20.17 63.09 -14.32
C LYS A 62 20.03 62.21 -13.06
N GLN A 63 20.35 62.76 -11.88
CA GLN A 63 20.21 62.03 -10.61
C GLN A 63 18.76 61.69 -10.29
N VAL A 64 17.82 62.62 -10.54
CA VAL A 64 16.38 62.38 -10.35
C VAL A 64 15.90 61.27 -11.29
N ALA A 65 16.30 61.29 -12.57
CA ALA A 65 15.94 60.25 -13.52
C ALA A 65 16.50 58.87 -13.13
N ILE A 66 17.77 58.81 -12.69
CA ILE A 66 18.39 57.56 -12.19
C ILE A 66 17.67 57.04 -10.95
N LYS A 67 17.31 57.93 -10.02
CA LYS A 67 16.59 57.55 -8.79
C LYS A 67 15.20 56.98 -9.10
N GLN A 68 14.43 57.61 -10.00
CA GLN A 68 13.14 57.08 -10.43
C GLN A 68 13.28 55.69 -11.08
N ALA A 69 14.32 55.46 -11.89
CA ALA A 69 14.59 54.13 -12.43
C ALA A 69 14.95 53.11 -11.33
N SER A 70 15.71 53.52 -10.32
CA SER A 70 16.03 52.70 -9.13
C SER A 70 14.78 52.34 -8.33
N ASP A 71 13.93 53.31 -8.02
CA ASP A 71 12.70 53.09 -7.25
C ASP A 71 11.73 52.13 -7.99
N ILE A 72 11.67 52.18 -9.33
CA ILE A 72 10.90 51.24 -10.16
C ILE A 72 11.50 49.83 -10.11
N GLN A 73 12.83 49.73 -10.23
CA GLN A 73 13.55 48.46 -10.16
C GLN A 73 13.36 47.79 -8.78
N GLU A 74 13.50 48.55 -7.70
CA GLU A 74 13.25 48.08 -6.33
C GLU A 74 11.80 47.59 -6.13
N LEU A 75 10.82 48.27 -6.73
CA LEU A 75 9.42 47.82 -6.71
C LEU A 75 9.25 46.47 -7.41
N PHE A 76 9.86 46.27 -8.59
CA PHE A 76 9.78 44.98 -9.28
C PHE A 76 10.48 43.86 -8.52
N GLU A 77 11.65 44.13 -7.95
CA GLU A 77 12.35 43.17 -7.09
C GLU A 77 11.52 42.79 -5.85
N ALA A 78 10.83 43.76 -5.23
CA ALA A 78 9.92 43.51 -4.13
C ALA A 78 8.69 42.68 -4.56
N ILE A 79 8.13 42.95 -5.74
CA ILE A 79 7.02 42.16 -6.30
C ILE A 79 7.46 40.72 -6.56
N ASP A 80 8.63 40.52 -7.17
CA ASP A 80 9.18 39.18 -7.43
C ASP A 80 9.47 38.43 -6.13
N GLN A 81 10.02 39.11 -5.13
CA GLN A 81 10.26 38.54 -3.80
C GLN A 81 8.95 38.08 -3.14
N VAL A 82 7.92 38.93 -3.13
CA VAL A 82 6.60 38.59 -2.55
C VAL A 82 5.92 37.48 -3.35
N THR A 83 6.07 37.48 -4.67
CA THR A 83 5.56 36.42 -5.56
C THR A 83 6.21 35.08 -5.23
N GLU A 84 7.53 35.05 -5.08
CA GLU A 84 8.26 33.84 -4.74
C GLU A 84 7.91 33.34 -3.32
N GLN A 85 7.84 34.24 -2.33
CA GLN A 85 7.40 33.89 -0.98
C GLN A 85 5.99 33.29 -0.98
N THR A 86 5.06 33.88 -1.74
CA THR A 86 3.68 33.40 -1.88
C THR A 86 3.65 32.02 -2.53
N ARG A 87 4.45 31.81 -3.58
CA ARG A 87 4.56 30.52 -4.28
C ARG A 87 5.09 29.43 -3.35
N GLN A 88 6.14 29.72 -2.58
CA GLN A 88 6.72 28.78 -1.62
C GLN A 88 5.74 28.43 -0.49
N ALA A 89 5.04 29.43 0.06
CA ALA A 89 4.02 29.21 1.07
C ALA A 89 2.87 28.32 0.53
N ARG A 90 2.36 28.61 -0.67
CA ARG A 90 1.33 27.78 -1.33
C ARG A 90 1.78 26.33 -1.49
N LEU A 91 2.95 26.10 -2.09
CA LEU A 91 3.47 24.75 -2.34
C LEU A 91 3.72 23.98 -1.03
N THR A 92 4.22 24.66 -0.01
CA THR A 92 4.45 24.07 1.32
C THR A 92 3.13 23.65 1.96
N LEU A 93 2.13 24.54 1.96
CA LEU A 93 0.81 24.25 2.50
C LEU A 93 0.11 23.13 1.72
N GLU A 94 0.18 23.11 0.39
CA GLU A 94 -0.38 22.03 -0.42
C GLU A 94 0.23 20.66 -0.07
N ARG A 95 1.56 20.59 0.08
CA ARG A 95 2.26 19.36 0.50
C ARG A 95 1.86 18.95 1.91
N GLN A 96 1.83 19.89 2.85
CA GLN A 96 1.43 19.63 4.23
C GLN A 96 -0.02 19.13 4.32
N ILE A 97 -0.94 19.73 3.57
CA ILE A 97 -2.35 19.31 3.52
C ILE A 97 -2.45 17.88 2.99
N LYS A 98 -1.75 17.55 1.89
CA LYS A 98 -1.75 16.18 1.33
C LYS A 98 -1.20 15.17 2.34
N LYS A 99 -0.02 15.45 2.91
CA LYS A 99 0.64 14.58 3.90
C LYS A 99 -0.23 14.37 5.13
N ARG A 100 -0.70 15.45 5.77
CA ARG A 100 -1.54 15.37 6.98
C ARG A 100 -2.88 14.69 6.73
N LYS A 101 -3.50 14.88 5.56
CA LYS A 101 -4.73 14.15 5.21
C LYS A 101 -4.47 12.65 5.07
N ALA A 102 -3.36 12.25 4.47
CA ALA A 102 -3.00 10.84 4.34
C ALA A 102 -2.74 10.21 5.73
N GLU A 103 -1.90 10.85 6.55
CA GLU A 103 -1.60 10.41 7.93
C GLU A 103 -2.86 10.28 8.79
N LEU A 104 -3.76 11.28 8.77
CA LEU A 104 -5.01 11.21 9.53
C LEU A 104 -5.94 10.11 9.03
N LYS A 105 -5.99 9.88 7.72
CA LYS A 105 -6.80 8.78 7.14
C LYS A 105 -6.25 7.42 7.54
N GLU A 106 -4.94 7.25 7.51
CA GLU A 106 -4.28 6.03 7.97
C GLU A 106 -4.53 5.80 9.47
N GLY A 107 -4.43 6.86 10.29
CA GLY A 107 -4.80 6.81 11.71
C GLY A 107 -6.24 6.34 11.94
N ILE A 108 -7.19 6.86 11.16
CA ILE A 108 -8.60 6.41 11.22
C ILE A 108 -8.76 4.94 10.83
N ALA A 109 -8.02 4.47 9.82
CA ALA A 109 -8.05 3.05 9.46
C ALA A 109 -7.53 2.18 10.61
N LEU A 110 -6.44 2.59 11.26
CA LEU A 110 -5.90 1.91 12.45
C LEU A 110 -6.86 1.95 13.65
N GLU A 111 -7.56 3.07 13.87
CA GLU A 111 -8.63 3.17 14.88
C GLU A 111 -9.75 2.16 14.60
N GLY A 112 -10.13 1.97 13.33
CA GLY A 112 -11.08 0.95 12.90
C GLY A 112 -10.60 -0.47 13.23
N VAL A 113 -9.37 -0.81 12.86
CA VAL A 113 -8.75 -2.11 13.18
C VAL A 113 -8.71 -2.33 14.70
N ASN A 114 -8.30 -1.34 15.49
CA ASN A 114 -8.27 -1.44 16.95
C ASN A 114 -9.66 -1.62 17.55
N THR A 115 -10.68 -0.98 16.97
CA THR A 115 -12.07 -1.15 17.36
C THR A 115 -12.52 -2.60 17.15
N MET A 116 -12.19 -3.18 15.98
CA MET A 116 -12.49 -4.59 15.70
C MET A 116 -11.67 -5.52 16.59
N LEU A 117 -10.40 -5.25 16.83
CA LEU A 117 -9.55 -6.05 17.73
C LEU A 117 -10.16 -6.14 19.13
N LYS A 118 -10.65 -5.01 19.66
CA LYS A 118 -11.36 -4.95 20.94
C LYS A 118 -12.69 -5.72 20.91
N GLU A 119 -13.38 -5.74 19.78
CA GLU A 119 -14.62 -6.52 19.64
C GLU A 119 -14.34 -8.03 19.64
N LEU A 120 -13.33 -8.46 18.89
CA LEU A 120 -12.94 -9.86 18.80
C LEU A 120 -12.44 -10.40 20.15
N SER A 121 -11.67 -9.62 20.90
CA SER A 121 -11.16 -10.04 22.21
C SER A 121 -12.24 -10.23 23.29
N GLN A 122 -13.47 -9.75 23.04
CA GLN A 122 -14.62 -9.97 23.94
C GLN A 122 -15.42 -11.22 23.58
N GLN A 123 -15.08 -11.90 22.47
CA GLN A 123 -15.74 -13.14 22.07
C GLN A 123 -15.24 -14.33 22.91
N SER A 124 -15.93 -15.48 22.79
CA SER A 124 -15.58 -16.69 23.53
C SER A 124 -14.19 -17.23 23.18
N ASP A 125 -13.62 -18.03 24.09
CA ASP A 125 -12.35 -18.71 23.84
C ASP A 125 -12.40 -19.55 22.56
N ASP A 126 -13.49 -20.31 22.36
CA ASP A 126 -13.73 -21.08 21.13
C ASP A 126 -13.73 -20.21 19.86
N PHE A 127 -14.33 -19.01 19.91
CA PHE A 127 -14.27 -18.09 18.79
C PHE A 127 -12.84 -17.66 18.48
N ASN A 128 -12.06 -17.37 19.54
CA ASN A 128 -10.68 -16.93 19.45
C ASN A 128 -9.70 -18.05 19.05
N LEU A 129 -10.11 -19.32 19.09
CA LEU A 129 -9.34 -20.44 18.52
C LEU A 129 -9.38 -20.48 16.99
N THR A 130 -10.32 -19.76 16.35
CA THR A 130 -10.46 -19.73 14.89
C THR A 130 -9.72 -18.56 14.25
N ASP A 131 -9.44 -18.66 12.95
CA ASP A 131 -8.83 -17.54 12.22
C ASP A 131 -9.80 -16.36 12.07
N ASN A 132 -9.43 -15.22 12.67
CA ASN A 132 -10.17 -13.97 12.65
C ASN A 132 -9.41 -12.83 11.94
N SER A 133 -8.30 -13.15 11.25
CA SER A 133 -7.41 -12.18 10.60
C SER A 133 -8.13 -11.28 9.58
N PHE A 134 -9.12 -11.82 8.87
CA PHE A 134 -9.96 -11.09 7.91
C PHE A 134 -10.60 -9.82 8.52
N PHE A 135 -11.09 -9.88 9.75
CA PHE A 135 -11.75 -8.74 10.41
C PHE A 135 -10.77 -7.63 10.83
N LEU A 136 -9.46 -7.91 10.78
CA LEU A 136 -8.38 -7.01 11.18
C LEU A 136 -7.53 -6.55 10.00
N ASP A 137 -7.87 -6.93 8.78
CA ASP A 137 -7.14 -6.53 7.59
C ASP A 137 -7.21 -5.01 7.39
N LYS A 138 -6.07 -4.34 7.61
CA LYS A 138 -5.93 -2.88 7.47
C LYS A 138 -6.24 -2.42 6.05
N ASP A 139 -5.94 -3.21 5.02
CA ASP A 139 -6.12 -2.81 3.62
C ASP A 139 -7.60 -2.68 3.24
N MET A 140 -8.48 -3.47 3.88
CA MET A 140 -9.92 -3.31 3.77
C MET A 140 -10.38 -1.92 4.27
N PHE A 141 -9.87 -1.47 5.42
CA PHE A 141 -10.19 -0.14 5.96
C PHE A 141 -9.63 0.98 5.08
N LEU A 142 -8.39 0.85 4.60
CA LEU A 142 -7.76 1.81 3.70
C LEU A 142 -8.53 1.92 2.37
N SER A 143 -8.96 0.79 1.82
CA SER A 143 -9.77 0.74 0.60
C SER A 143 -11.11 1.43 0.79
N ARG A 144 -11.75 1.25 1.95
CA ARG A 144 -13.05 1.86 2.28
C ARG A 144 -12.99 3.39 2.35
N ILE A 145 -11.88 3.95 2.83
CA ILE A 145 -11.69 5.41 2.96
C ILE A 145 -11.03 6.05 1.75
N SER A 146 -10.59 5.25 0.78
CA SER A 146 -10.13 5.74 -0.52
C SER A 146 -11.23 6.58 -1.19
N GLY A 147 -10.86 7.71 -1.77
CA GLY A 147 -11.82 8.63 -2.42
C GLY A 147 -12.70 9.47 -1.49
N THR A 148 -12.69 9.27 -0.16
CA THR A 148 -13.49 10.10 0.75
C THR A 148 -13.03 11.56 0.78
N ARG A 149 -13.99 12.50 0.79
CA ARG A 149 -13.74 13.94 0.90
C ARG A 149 -13.36 14.30 2.34
N GLY A 150 -12.08 14.18 2.67
CA GLY A 150 -11.51 14.60 3.95
C GLY A 150 -11.69 13.61 5.11
N VAL A 151 -11.35 14.07 6.32
CA VAL A 151 -11.23 13.24 7.53
C VAL A 151 -12.59 12.80 8.08
N SER A 152 -13.59 13.70 8.09
CA SER A 152 -14.94 13.35 8.56
C SER A 152 -15.60 12.28 7.70
N GLY A 153 -15.44 12.34 6.37
CA GLY A 153 -15.93 11.31 5.47
C GLY A 153 -15.25 9.96 5.68
N ALA A 154 -13.92 9.95 5.89
CA ALA A 154 -13.18 8.74 6.21
C ALA A 154 -13.68 8.09 7.52
N ARG A 155 -13.90 8.89 8.57
CA ARG A 155 -14.41 8.39 9.85
C ARG A 155 -15.78 7.71 9.72
N LYS A 156 -16.74 8.38 9.07
CA LYS A 156 -18.08 7.78 8.82
C LYS A 156 -18.00 6.48 8.01
N ALA A 157 -17.08 6.42 7.04
CA ALA A 157 -16.91 5.23 6.22
C ALA A 157 -16.33 4.05 7.02
N VAL A 158 -15.39 4.31 7.94
CA VAL A 158 -14.86 3.29 8.87
C VAL A 158 -15.91 2.89 9.90
N GLU A 159 -16.65 3.82 10.50
CA GLU A 159 -17.72 3.52 11.45
C GLU A 159 -18.75 2.56 10.83
N LEU A 160 -19.19 2.84 9.59
CA LEU A 160 -20.12 1.97 8.87
C LEU A 160 -19.51 0.59 8.59
N LEU A 161 -18.24 0.52 8.20
CA LEU A 161 -17.55 -0.75 7.98
C LEU A 161 -17.44 -1.55 9.29
N CYS A 162 -17.07 -0.92 10.40
CA CYS A 162 -17.03 -1.59 11.70
C CYS A 162 -18.41 -2.16 12.08
N LEU A 163 -19.50 -1.45 11.82
CA LEU A 163 -20.85 -1.97 12.07
C LEU A 163 -21.15 -3.21 11.23
N GLN A 164 -20.77 -3.21 9.95
CA GLN A 164 -20.94 -4.37 9.07
C GLN A 164 -20.10 -5.56 9.54
N LEU A 165 -18.83 -5.34 9.90
CA LEU A 165 -17.96 -6.41 10.38
C LEU A 165 -18.42 -6.97 11.73
N LYS A 166 -18.97 -6.14 12.63
CA LYS A 166 -19.55 -6.59 13.90
C LYS A 166 -20.72 -7.56 13.69
N ASP A 167 -21.57 -7.29 12.71
CA ASP A 167 -22.68 -8.20 12.34
C ASP A 167 -22.14 -9.55 11.85
N GLU A 168 -21.11 -9.54 11.01
CA GLU A 168 -20.46 -10.77 10.53
C GLU A 168 -19.74 -11.54 11.65
N VAL A 169 -19.07 -10.84 12.57
CA VAL A 169 -18.48 -11.43 13.78
C VAL A 169 -19.57 -12.09 14.63
N TYR A 170 -20.70 -11.43 14.83
CA TYR A 170 -21.82 -11.97 15.58
C TYR A 170 -22.36 -13.27 14.97
N LYS A 171 -22.57 -13.30 13.64
CA LYS A 171 -23.02 -14.51 12.93
C LYS A 171 -22.00 -15.65 13.07
N LYS A 172 -20.72 -15.36 12.88
CA LYS A 172 -19.64 -16.35 13.03
C LYS A 172 -19.57 -16.87 14.48
N ALA A 173 -19.71 -16.00 15.48
CA ALA A 173 -19.69 -16.38 16.89
C ALA A 173 -20.86 -17.30 17.27
N MET A 174 -22.06 -17.04 16.75
CA MET A 174 -23.21 -17.91 16.96
C MET A 174 -22.97 -19.31 16.37
N ARG A 175 -22.47 -19.38 15.13
CA ARG A 175 -22.14 -20.67 14.50
C ARG A 175 -21.08 -21.44 15.29
N ILE A 176 -20.00 -20.78 15.70
CA ILE A 176 -18.94 -21.42 16.50
C ILE A 176 -19.49 -21.94 17.82
N ARG A 177 -20.37 -21.16 18.47
CA ARG A 177 -21.01 -21.59 19.72
C ARG A 177 -21.89 -22.82 19.53
N GLU A 178 -22.69 -22.87 18.47
CA GLU A 178 -23.52 -24.04 18.15
C GLU A 178 -22.65 -25.27 17.88
N ASN A 179 -21.62 -25.12 17.07
CA ASN A 179 -20.66 -26.19 16.76
C ASN A 179 -19.91 -26.69 18.00
N SER A 180 -19.51 -25.77 18.89
CA SER A 180 -18.88 -26.07 20.17
C SER A 180 -19.78 -26.93 21.06
N ILE A 181 -21.07 -26.57 21.18
CA ILE A 181 -22.06 -27.37 21.90
C ILE A 181 -22.20 -28.76 21.30
N ILE A 182 -22.25 -28.89 19.96
CA ILE A 182 -22.33 -30.19 19.30
C ILE A 182 -21.14 -31.07 19.71
N LEU A 183 -19.91 -30.56 19.63
CA LEU A 183 -18.71 -31.30 20.01
C LEU A 183 -18.70 -31.69 21.49
N ASP A 184 -19.15 -30.80 22.37
CA ASP A 184 -19.18 -31.04 23.82
C ASP A 184 -20.26 -32.07 24.22
N THR A 185 -21.25 -32.31 23.36
CA THR A 185 -22.29 -33.35 23.56
C THR A 185 -21.89 -34.74 23.04
N ILE A 186 -20.75 -34.87 22.36
CA ILE A 186 -20.27 -36.17 21.86
C ILE A 186 -19.91 -37.08 23.05
N SER A 187 -20.25 -38.36 22.94
CA SER A 187 -19.92 -39.37 23.95
C SER A 187 -18.43 -39.38 24.30
N ILE A 188 -18.11 -39.52 25.58
CA ILE A 188 -16.74 -39.58 26.10
C ILE A 188 -15.91 -40.66 25.39
N GLU A 189 -16.56 -41.75 24.95
CA GLU A 189 -15.93 -42.84 24.20
C GLU A 189 -15.28 -42.39 22.87
N TYR A 190 -15.83 -41.35 22.24
CA TYR A 190 -15.35 -40.83 20.95
C TYR A 190 -14.59 -39.51 21.06
N SER A 191 -14.44 -38.95 22.27
CA SER A 191 -13.82 -37.63 22.50
C SER A 191 -12.39 -37.52 21.93
N SER A 192 -11.63 -38.62 21.93
CA SER A 192 -10.27 -38.67 21.38
C SER A 192 -10.21 -38.47 19.86
N LEU A 193 -11.32 -38.60 19.13
CA LEU A 193 -11.39 -38.41 17.67
C LEU A 193 -11.48 -36.93 17.26
N PHE A 194 -11.71 -36.02 18.22
CA PHE A 194 -12.04 -34.61 17.97
C PHE A 194 -11.09 -33.63 18.68
N GLN A 195 -9.80 -33.97 18.73
CA GLN A 195 -8.78 -33.16 19.41
C GLN A 195 -8.44 -31.86 18.64
N ASP A 196 -8.71 -31.82 17.34
CA ASP A 196 -8.57 -30.68 16.43
C ASP A 196 -9.74 -29.69 16.53
N ARG A 197 -10.12 -29.33 17.77
CA ARG A 197 -11.30 -28.50 18.06
C ARG A 197 -11.35 -27.21 17.24
N SER A 198 -10.24 -26.49 17.11
CA SER A 198 -10.17 -25.20 16.39
C SER A 198 -10.59 -25.32 14.93
N TYR A 199 -10.26 -26.43 14.27
CA TYR A 199 -10.69 -26.73 12.91
C TYR A 199 -12.17 -27.06 12.86
N LEU A 200 -12.62 -27.98 13.74
CA LEU A 200 -13.99 -28.49 13.72
C LEU A 200 -15.02 -27.40 14.02
N ILE A 201 -14.80 -26.58 15.04
CA ILE A 201 -15.74 -25.49 15.38
C ILE A 201 -15.81 -24.42 14.28
N ALA A 202 -14.78 -24.30 13.44
CA ALA A 202 -14.71 -23.34 12.35
C ALA A 202 -15.46 -23.80 11.08
N LEU A 203 -15.89 -25.06 11.00
CA LEU A 203 -16.66 -25.59 9.86
C LEU A 203 -18.08 -25.05 9.80
N GLU A 204 -18.68 -25.05 8.61
CA GLU A 204 -20.13 -24.85 8.50
C GLU A 204 -20.85 -25.99 9.23
N SER A 205 -21.97 -25.71 9.90
CA SER A 205 -22.61 -26.66 10.83
C SER A 205 -23.00 -27.99 10.17
N HIS A 206 -23.38 -27.97 8.90
CA HIS A 206 -23.65 -29.18 8.13
C HIS A 206 -22.37 -30.00 7.86
N ASP A 207 -21.25 -29.35 7.58
CA ASP A 207 -19.98 -30.02 7.29
C ASP A 207 -19.36 -30.59 8.56
N LEU A 208 -19.55 -29.91 9.70
CA LEU A 208 -19.18 -30.45 11.02
C LEU A 208 -19.90 -31.77 11.30
N ASN A 209 -21.22 -31.83 11.11
CA ASN A 209 -21.99 -33.06 11.36
C ASN A 209 -21.51 -34.21 10.46
N LYS A 210 -21.23 -33.92 9.18
CA LYS A 210 -20.67 -34.92 8.26
C LYS A 210 -19.30 -35.42 8.70
N GLU A 211 -18.43 -34.54 9.15
CA GLU A 211 -17.10 -34.91 9.64
C GLU A 211 -17.18 -35.76 10.91
N ILE A 212 -18.11 -35.43 11.82
CA ILE A 212 -18.39 -36.21 13.02
C ILE A 212 -18.86 -37.62 12.66
N ASP A 213 -19.89 -37.74 11.83
CA ASP A 213 -20.44 -39.02 11.40
C ASP A 213 -19.37 -39.86 10.71
N HIS A 214 -18.60 -39.26 9.80
CA HIS A 214 -17.53 -39.93 9.08
C HIS A 214 -16.44 -40.48 10.03
N ARG A 215 -16.00 -39.70 11.01
CA ARG A 215 -14.97 -40.14 11.98
C ARG A 215 -15.47 -41.25 12.89
N ILE A 216 -16.71 -41.16 13.39
CA ILE A 216 -17.31 -42.19 14.24
C ILE A 216 -17.51 -43.49 13.44
N ASP A 217 -18.07 -43.42 12.23
CA ASP A 217 -18.30 -44.59 11.39
C ASP A 217 -16.99 -45.31 11.05
N THR A 218 -15.95 -44.54 10.72
CA THR A 218 -14.60 -45.05 10.47
C THR A 218 -14.03 -45.74 11.71
N HIS A 219 -14.17 -45.13 12.88
CA HIS A 219 -13.70 -45.69 14.13
C HIS A 219 -14.41 -47.00 14.49
N VAL A 220 -15.75 -47.02 14.40
CA VAL A 220 -16.56 -48.21 14.67
C VAL A 220 -16.24 -49.34 13.69
N THR A 221 -16.06 -49.03 12.41
CA THR A 221 -15.68 -50.02 11.39
C THR A 221 -14.31 -50.62 11.70
N ASN A 222 -13.33 -49.78 12.06
CA ASN A 222 -11.99 -50.25 12.44
C ASN A 222 -12.00 -51.10 13.72
N GLN A 223 -12.78 -50.72 14.73
CA GLN A 223 -12.93 -51.53 15.94
C GLN A 223 -13.52 -52.91 15.64
N LYS A 224 -14.56 -52.99 14.78
CA LYS A 224 -15.15 -54.27 14.35
C LYS A 224 -14.11 -55.15 13.65
N LEU A 225 -13.30 -54.59 12.75
CA LEU A 225 -12.24 -55.32 12.05
C LEU A 225 -11.15 -55.84 13.02
N ILE A 226 -10.72 -55.02 13.97
CA ILE A 226 -9.74 -55.41 15.00
C ILE A 226 -10.31 -56.56 15.85
N ASN A 227 -11.54 -56.43 16.32
CA ASN A 227 -12.20 -57.46 17.12
C ASN A 227 -12.38 -58.77 16.35
N HIS A 228 -12.76 -58.70 15.06
CA HIS A 228 -12.84 -59.88 14.19
C HIS A 228 -11.48 -60.56 14.01
N LYS A 229 -10.41 -59.79 13.77
CA LYS A 229 -9.04 -60.31 13.62
C LYS A 229 -8.54 -60.97 14.90
N ILE A 230 -8.85 -60.40 16.07
CA ILE A 230 -8.52 -60.97 17.38
C ILE A 230 -9.30 -62.27 17.62
N MET A 231 -10.60 -62.30 17.30
CA MET A 231 -11.43 -63.51 17.42
C MET A 231 -10.89 -64.65 16.56
N VAL A 232 -10.60 -64.40 15.28
CA VAL A 232 -10.02 -65.41 14.37
C VAL A 232 -8.67 -65.92 14.86
N LYS A 233 -7.82 -65.03 15.42
CA LYS A 233 -6.51 -65.41 15.98
C LYS A 233 -6.64 -66.23 17.28
N SER A 234 -7.69 -66.00 18.08
CA SER A 234 -7.95 -66.76 19.32
C SER A 234 -8.53 -68.16 19.07
N LEU A 235 -9.17 -68.37 17.92
CA LEU A 235 -9.72 -69.67 17.50
C LEU A 235 -8.65 -70.64 16.92
N HIS A 236 -7.41 -70.18 16.75
CA HIS A 236 -6.27 -71.02 16.34
C HIS A 236 -5.09 -70.95 17.33
N PRO A 237 -5.17 -71.61 18.50
CA PRO A 237 -3.99 -71.96 19.27
C PRO A 237 -3.47 -73.33 18.82
N LEU A 238 -2.24 -73.36 18.30
CA LEU A 238 -1.40 -74.52 18.01
C LEU A 238 -1.80 -75.44 16.84
N GLY A 239 -0.88 -75.55 15.88
CA GLY A 239 -0.60 -76.81 15.19
C GLY A 239 -0.73 -76.79 13.66
N GLY A 240 0.38 -77.11 13.00
CA GLY A 240 0.34 -77.98 11.81
C GLY A 240 0.64 -77.32 10.48
N SER A 241 1.82 -77.66 9.95
CA SER A 241 2.21 -77.58 8.54
C SER A 241 1.16 -78.12 7.57
N GLY A 242 1.08 -77.54 6.38
CA GLY A 242 0.45 -78.19 5.24
C GLY A 242 0.35 -77.24 4.04
N SER A 243 1.12 -77.54 3.01
CA SER A 243 0.92 -77.01 1.66
C SER A 243 -0.48 -77.37 1.17
N ASP A 244 -1.10 -76.51 0.36
CA ASP A 244 -1.39 -76.85 -1.03
C ASP A 244 -2.03 -75.66 -1.76
N ASN A 245 -1.58 -75.51 -3.00
CA ASN A 245 -1.99 -74.50 -3.97
C ASN A 245 -3.36 -74.82 -4.59
N VAL A 246 -3.94 -73.79 -5.21
CA VAL A 246 -4.81 -73.75 -6.42
C VAL A 246 -6.15 -73.02 -6.20
N PRO A 247 -6.60 -72.19 -7.18
CA PRO A 247 -7.09 -70.83 -6.90
C PRO A 247 -8.55 -70.59 -7.28
N ILE A 248 -9.13 -69.53 -6.73
CA ILE A 248 -10.44 -69.00 -7.14
C ILE A 248 -10.29 -67.53 -7.53
N LYS A 249 -10.68 -67.23 -8.77
CA LYS A 249 -10.78 -65.89 -9.36
C LYS A 249 -11.85 -65.06 -8.65
N GLY A 250 -11.47 -63.86 -8.21
CA GLY A 250 -12.36 -62.81 -7.72
C GLY A 250 -11.66 -61.46 -7.89
N GLU A 251 -12.43 -60.43 -8.23
CA GLU A 251 -12.02 -59.07 -8.64
C GLU A 251 -11.03 -58.38 -7.67
N PRO A 252 -10.17 -57.45 -8.15
CA PRO A 252 -9.09 -56.92 -7.34
C PRO A 252 -9.60 -55.89 -6.32
N SER A 253 -9.61 -56.28 -5.05
CA SER A 253 -9.66 -55.36 -3.92
C SER A 253 -8.37 -54.52 -3.86
N LEU A 254 -8.51 -53.20 -3.64
CA LEU A 254 -7.39 -52.25 -3.48
C LEU A 254 -6.53 -52.47 -2.22
N ASP A 255 -6.87 -53.45 -1.38
CA ASP A 255 -6.26 -53.67 -0.07
C ASP A 255 -5.03 -54.59 -0.08
N ASN A 256 -4.47 -54.90 -1.24
CA ASN A 256 -3.25 -55.69 -1.35
C ASN A 256 -2.23 -55.04 -2.31
N LEU A 257 -1.86 -53.79 -2.01
CA LEU A 257 -0.64 -53.22 -2.58
C LEU A 257 0.55 -53.83 -1.80
N ALA A 258 1.06 -54.96 -2.31
CA ALA A 258 2.43 -55.32 -1.99
C ALA A 258 3.31 -54.10 -2.26
N ILE A 259 4.12 -53.68 -1.27
CA ILE A 259 5.03 -52.54 -1.42
C ILE A 259 5.92 -52.84 -2.62
N MET A 260 5.64 -52.18 -3.73
CA MET A 260 6.31 -52.39 -4.99
C MET A 260 7.75 -51.90 -4.88
N GLY A 261 8.70 -52.68 -5.39
CA GLY A 261 10.11 -52.27 -5.40
C GLY A 261 10.29 -50.98 -6.21
N ILE A 262 11.32 -50.20 -5.89
CA ILE A 262 11.61 -48.92 -6.57
C ILE A 262 11.71 -49.12 -8.10
N ILE A 263 12.33 -50.22 -8.54
CA ILE A 263 12.52 -50.56 -9.97
C ILE A 263 11.18 -50.87 -10.65
N GLU A 264 10.31 -51.63 -10.01
CA GLU A 264 8.97 -51.94 -10.54
C GLU A 264 8.10 -50.68 -10.63
N THR A 265 8.21 -49.81 -9.62
CA THR A 265 7.50 -48.51 -9.57
C THR A 265 7.97 -47.59 -10.70
N GLU A 266 9.27 -47.51 -10.97
CA GLU A 266 9.84 -46.71 -12.06
C GLU A 266 9.35 -47.19 -13.44
N SER A 267 9.30 -48.52 -13.64
CA SER A 267 8.81 -49.13 -14.89
C SER A 267 7.35 -48.76 -15.17
N ILE A 268 6.49 -48.83 -14.16
CA ILE A 268 5.07 -48.51 -14.30
C ILE A 268 4.84 -47.03 -14.56
N ILE A 269 5.50 -46.14 -13.82
CA ILE A 269 5.33 -44.70 -14.03
C ILE A 269 5.84 -44.29 -15.43
N THR A 270 6.94 -44.91 -15.91
CA THR A 270 7.44 -44.68 -17.27
C THR A 270 6.43 -45.12 -18.34
N ALA A 271 5.76 -46.27 -18.15
CA ALA A 271 4.70 -46.72 -19.04
C ALA A 271 3.47 -45.78 -19.03
N LEU A 272 3.13 -45.21 -17.86
CA LEU A 272 2.03 -44.25 -17.71
C LEU A 272 2.35 -42.90 -18.36
N VAL A 273 3.60 -42.42 -18.28
CA VAL A 273 4.04 -41.21 -18.99
C VAL A 273 3.90 -41.38 -20.51
N ASN A 274 4.31 -42.54 -21.05
CA ASN A 274 4.28 -42.80 -22.49
C ASN A 274 2.87 -43.04 -23.05
N SER A 275 1.90 -43.39 -22.20
CA SER A 275 0.51 -43.65 -22.59
C SER A 275 -0.43 -42.46 -22.33
N SER A 276 -0.02 -41.50 -21.51
CA SER A 276 -0.80 -40.30 -21.21
C SER A 276 -0.71 -39.25 -22.32
N LYS A 277 -1.82 -38.54 -22.58
CA LYS A 277 -1.90 -37.41 -23.52
C LYS A 277 -2.10 -36.06 -22.82
N ASP A 278 -2.25 -36.06 -21.50
CA ASP A 278 -2.46 -34.85 -20.70
C ASP A 278 -1.12 -34.34 -20.16
N GLU A 279 -0.77 -33.12 -20.56
CA GLU A 279 0.51 -32.48 -20.24
C GLU A 279 0.70 -32.24 -18.72
N LYS A 280 -0.39 -31.99 -17.97
CA LYS A 280 -0.30 -31.81 -16.51
C LYS A 280 -0.04 -33.14 -15.81
N ILE A 281 -0.67 -34.22 -16.29
CA ILE A 281 -0.45 -35.57 -15.76
C ILE A 281 0.97 -36.03 -16.09
N ILE A 282 1.45 -35.80 -17.30
CA ILE A 282 2.84 -36.12 -17.70
C ILE A 282 3.84 -35.38 -16.78
N ARG A 283 3.64 -34.08 -16.52
CA ARG A 283 4.52 -33.32 -15.63
C ARG A 283 4.51 -33.86 -14.19
N ALA A 284 3.34 -34.22 -13.66
CA ALA A 284 3.23 -34.79 -12.33
C ALA A 284 3.95 -36.15 -12.23
N LEU A 285 3.74 -37.04 -13.20
CA LEU A 285 4.38 -38.36 -13.25
C LEU A 285 5.91 -38.26 -13.44
N MET A 286 6.38 -37.34 -14.27
CA MET A 286 7.82 -37.05 -14.42
C MET A 286 8.45 -36.52 -13.12
N THR A 287 7.69 -35.75 -12.34
CA THR A 287 8.14 -35.30 -11.01
C THR A 287 8.27 -36.47 -10.04
N CYS A 288 7.32 -37.41 -10.05
CA CYS A 288 7.42 -38.63 -9.26
C CYS A 288 8.60 -39.51 -9.67
N LEU A 289 8.86 -39.69 -10.97
CA LEU A 289 10.04 -40.42 -11.47
C LEU A 289 11.35 -39.80 -10.98
N ARG A 290 11.43 -38.47 -10.97
CA ARG A 290 12.60 -37.76 -10.46
C ARG A 290 12.81 -38.01 -8.97
N LEU A 291 11.75 -37.90 -8.16
CA LEU A 291 11.83 -38.15 -6.72
C LEU A 291 12.24 -39.61 -6.41
N LEU A 292 11.74 -40.57 -7.18
CA LEU A 292 12.13 -41.98 -7.04
C LEU A 292 13.60 -42.21 -7.41
N LYS A 293 14.12 -41.53 -8.44
CA LYS A 293 15.55 -41.60 -8.80
C LYS A 293 16.45 -41.00 -7.73
N ASP A 294 16.04 -39.86 -7.15
CA ASP A 294 16.76 -39.21 -6.07
C ASP A 294 16.80 -40.11 -4.81
N GLU A 295 15.69 -40.80 -4.51
CA GLU A 295 15.62 -41.75 -3.38
C GLU A 295 16.41 -43.04 -3.66
N SER A 296 16.39 -43.55 -4.91
CA SER A 296 17.22 -44.70 -5.30
C SER A 296 18.71 -44.40 -5.18
N LYS A 297 19.16 -43.19 -5.53
CA LYS A 297 20.57 -42.78 -5.37
C LYS A 297 20.98 -42.71 -3.90
N ARG A 298 20.11 -42.14 -3.06
CA ARG A 298 20.31 -42.09 -1.60
C ARG A 298 20.46 -43.47 -0.99
N LEU A 299 19.65 -44.44 -1.43
CA LEU A 299 19.71 -45.82 -0.93
C LEU A 299 20.94 -46.59 -1.44
N ASN A 300 21.48 -46.24 -2.61
CA ASN A 300 22.66 -46.87 -3.20
C ASN A 300 23.99 -46.20 -2.83
N GLY A 301 23.97 -45.10 -2.06
CA GLY A 301 25.18 -44.48 -1.50
C GLY A 301 26.03 -43.69 -2.50
N GLU A 302 25.42 -43.14 -3.57
CA GLU A 302 26.05 -42.23 -4.54
C GLU A 302 25.59 -40.77 -4.37
#